data_AF-A0A8J6H2A0-F1
#
_entry.id   AF-A0A8J6H2A0-F1
#
_cell.length_a   1.000
_cell.length_b   1.000
_cell.length_c   1.000
_cell.angle_alpha   90.00
_cell.angle_beta   90.00
_cell.angle_gamma   90.00
#
_symmetry.space_group_name_H-M   'P 1'
#
loop_
_entity.id
_entity.type
_entity.pdbx_description
1 polymer ?
#
loop_
_entity_poly.entity_id
_entity_poly.type
_entity_poly.pdbx_seq_one_letter_code
_entity_poly.pdbx_strand_id
1 'polypeptide(L)'
;MPLYLLVVVESHIELCAIFTIRSIQRNSNWLMEERLFASALDVCPLNAKVHYNIAKIAGDNNNKVLALYEYRKAIDLNPNYEQAMNNLANLLREDKKFEEAEVLLRRALDVRPNFAAAWMNLGIVLTNLNKTEEAEHCYKTAIMHRNKYPDCYYNLGNLYLDQKRNDEALQAWEMAVLYRPTHVAAWSNTLVLLDSMRDYEKVLELGTTALIHNPKSPALHFSIANTLGKVQQFEKAEGHFLEAINLNPGNALYHSNLGVVKGVTDQYADGKMAGVYKDFIGDTNIRTEHYKKFLLDMLKKKGCRRILDVACGTGIDSVMLLEEGFDVVSTDGSDKMLKYALETRWNRRKEPAFDNWIIREANWLNVYETVKDLVGDGFDAVICFGSSFAHLVDSYGDQREHK
;
A
#
# COMPACT_ATOMS: atom_id res chain seq x y z
N MET A 1 -58.83 47.80 30.61
CA MET A 1 -58.83 46.33 30.44
C MET A 1 -58.72 45.71 31.83
N PRO A 2 -59.58 44.76 32.24
CA PRO A 2 -59.48 44.19 33.58
C PRO A 2 -58.12 43.50 33.75
N LEU A 3 -57.48 43.66 34.92
CA LEU A 3 -56.12 43.17 35.22
C LEU A 3 -55.91 41.70 34.79
N TYR A 4 -56.94 40.88 34.94
CA TYR A 4 -57.00 39.48 34.53
C TYR A 4 -56.74 39.28 33.03
N LEU A 5 -57.29 40.14 32.16
CA LEU A 5 -57.11 40.03 30.72
C LEU A 5 -55.66 40.35 30.32
N LEU A 6 -54.99 41.26 31.05
CA LEU A 6 -53.59 41.61 30.80
C LEU A 6 -52.67 40.42 31.11
N VAL A 7 -52.87 39.78 32.27
CA VAL A 7 -52.11 38.59 32.69
C VAL A 7 -52.32 37.43 31.71
N VAL A 8 -53.54 37.22 31.20
CA VAL A 8 -53.81 36.19 30.19
C VAL A 8 -53.10 36.48 28.87
N VAL A 9 -53.08 37.74 28.42
CA VAL A 9 -52.38 38.14 27.19
C VAL A 9 -50.87 38.00 27.33
N GLU A 10 -50.29 38.44 28.44
CA GLU A 10 -48.85 38.28 28.74
C GLU A 10 -48.46 36.80 28.78
N SER A 11 -49.22 35.97 29.50
CA SER A 11 -48.98 34.51 29.58
C SER A 11 -49.08 33.84 28.20
N HIS A 12 -50.00 34.30 27.34
CA HIS A 12 -50.14 33.77 25.99
C HIS A 12 -48.96 34.17 25.08
N ILE A 13 -48.47 35.41 25.20
CA ILE A 13 -47.29 35.87 24.47
C ILE A 13 -46.04 35.08 24.88
N GLU A 14 -45.84 34.88 26.19
CA GLU A 14 -44.72 34.07 26.71
C GLU A 14 -44.78 32.62 26.19
N LEU A 15 -45.96 32.01 26.21
CA LEU A 15 -46.16 30.66 25.71
C LEU A 15 -45.84 30.56 24.20
N CYS A 16 -46.31 31.52 23.40
CA CYS A 16 -46.00 31.60 21.97
C CYS A 16 -44.50 31.79 21.72
N ALA A 17 -43.81 32.62 22.52
CA ALA A 17 -42.36 32.79 22.44
C ALA A 17 -41.62 31.48 22.75
N ILE A 18 -42.00 30.77 23.82
CA ILE A 18 -41.43 29.47 24.18
C ILE A 18 -41.61 28.44 23.05
N PHE A 19 -42.81 28.34 22.47
CA PHE A 19 -43.06 27.41 21.37
C PHE A 19 -42.31 27.77 20.09
N THR A 20 -42.16 29.07 19.81
CA THR A 20 -41.37 29.54 18.67
C THR A 20 -39.88 29.19 18.85
N ILE A 21 -39.31 29.48 20.03
CA ILE A 21 -37.93 29.13 20.36
C ILE A 21 -37.71 27.61 20.28
N ARG A 22 -38.60 26.81 20.88
CA ARG A 22 -38.52 25.34 20.79
C ARG A 22 -38.60 24.83 19.35
N SER A 23 -39.43 25.46 18.51
CA SER A 23 -39.54 25.11 17.10
C SER A 23 -38.28 25.44 16.31
N ILE A 24 -37.67 26.61 16.57
CA ILE A 24 -36.39 27.01 15.98
C ILE A 24 -35.27 26.05 16.41
N GLN A 25 -35.18 25.73 17.70
CA GLN A 25 -34.18 24.78 18.20
C GLN A 25 -34.35 23.39 17.58
N ARG A 26 -35.60 22.90 17.51
CA ARG A 26 -35.89 21.60 16.89
C ARG A 26 -35.50 21.60 15.41
N ASN A 27 -35.83 22.67 14.67
CA ASN A 27 -35.45 22.81 13.28
C ASN A 27 -33.92 22.80 13.11
N SER A 28 -33.18 23.52 13.96
CA SER A 28 -31.71 23.52 13.97
C SER A 28 -31.11 22.13 14.22
N ASN A 29 -31.70 21.35 15.13
CA ASN A 29 -31.24 19.98 15.39
C ASN A 29 -31.47 19.06 14.19
N TRP A 30 -32.52 19.29 13.40
CA TRP A 30 -32.90 18.44 12.27
C TRP A 30 -32.09 18.73 11.00
N LEU A 31 -31.29 19.79 10.98
CA LEU A 31 -30.42 20.13 9.85
C LEU A 31 -29.24 19.17 9.68
N MET A 32 -28.82 18.47 10.75
CA MET A 32 -27.70 17.55 10.71
C MET A 32 -28.04 16.27 11.46
N GLU A 33 -27.75 15.11 10.86
CA GLU A 33 -28.06 13.80 11.47
C GLU A 33 -27.43 13.64 12.86
N GLU A 34 -26.21 14.14 13.04
CA GLU A 34 -25.52 14.10 14.34
C GLU A 34 -26.32 14.83 15.42
N ARG A 35 -26.77 16.07 15.16
CA ARG A 35 -27.58 16.84 16.11
C ARG A 35 -28.95 16.23 16.32
N LEU A 36 -29.54 15.66 15.27
CA LEU A 36 -30.82 14.99 15.34
C LEU A 36 -30.77 13.85 16.36
N PHE A 37 -29.82 12.91 16.22
CA PHE A 37 -29.73 11.78 17.13
C PHE A 37 -29.18 12.14 18.50
N ALA A 38 -28.24 13.10 18.60
CA ALA A 38 -27.78 13.60 19.89
C ALA A 38 -28.94 14.20 20.71
N SER A 39 -29.77 15.05 20.09
CA SER A 39 -30.95 15.62 20.78
C SER A 39 -32.05 14.60 21.06
N ALA A 40 -32.06 13.46 20.37
CA ALA A 40 -32.99 12.37 20.68
C ALA A 40 -32.67 11.70 22.03
N LEU A 41 -31.42 11.76 22.50
CA LEU A 41 -31.05 11.25 23.82
C LEU A 41 -31.69 12.06 24.96
N ASP A 42 -31.98 13.34 24.76
CA ASP A 42 -32.66 14.17 25.77
C ASP A 42 -34.10 13.70 26.03
N VAL A 43 -34.71 13.01 25.05
CA VAL A 43 -36.11 12.57 25.09
C VAL A 43 -36.21 11.07 25.35
N CYS A 44 -35.32 10.27 24.75
CA CYS A 44 -35.35 8.82 24.85
C CYS A 44 -33.94 8.22 25.06
N PRO A 45 -33.31 8.48 26.23
CA PRO A 45 -31.92 8.07 26.52
C PRO A 45 -31.72 6.56 26.66
N LEU A 46 -32.81 5.77 26.66
CA LEU A 46 -32.77 4.30 26.74
C LEU A 46 -33.22 3.64 25.42
N ASN A 47 -33.24 4.39 24.33
CA ASN A 47 -33.61 3.86 23.02
C ASN A 47 -32.38 3.32 22.29
N ALA A 48 -32.26 1.99 22.20
CA ALA A 48 -31.15 1.31 21.54
C ALA A 48 -30.91 1.79 20.10
N LYS A 49 -31.97 2.12 19.35
CA LYS A 49 -31.86 2.59 17.96
C LYS A 49 -31.22 3.97 17.85
N VAL A 50 -31.43 4.84 18.85
CA VAL A 50 -30.78 6.15 18.90
C VAL A 50 -29.28 5.96 19.10
N HIS A 51 -28.86 5.19 20.10
CA HIS A 51 -27.46 4.85 20.34
C HIS A 51 -26.80 4.21 19.11
N TYR A 52 -27.47 3.25 18.45
CA TYR A 52 -26.98 2.65 17.21
C TYR A 52 -26.72 3.69 16.10
N ASN A 53 -27.63 4.65 15.91
CA ASN A 53 -27.46 5.66 14.86
C ASN A 53 -26.35 6.67 15.21
N ILE A 54 -26.21 7.06 16.48
CA ILE A 54 -25.07 7.88 16.93
C ILE A 54 -23.76 7.13 16.67
N ALA A 55 -23.72 5.83 17.00
CA ALA A 55 -22.55 5.00 16.80
C ALA A 55 -22.15 4.91 15.31
N LYS A 56 -23.14 4.77 14.42
CA LYS A 56 -22.94 4.75 12.98
C LYS A 56 -22.35 6.07 12.48
N ILE A 57 -22.93 7.21 12.85
CA ILE A 57 -22.45 8.53 12.45
C ILE A 57 -21.04 8.79 13.01
N ALA A 58 -20.78 8.40 14.26
CA ALA A 58 -19.46 8.50 14.85
C ALA A 58 -18.43 7.67 14.06
N GLY A 59 -18.80 6.47 13.62
CA GLY A 59 -17.97 5.64 12.73
C GLY A 59 -17.69 6.30 11.38
N ASP A 60 -18.72 6.86 10.74
CA ASP A 60 -18.59 7.58 9.46
C ASP A 60 -17.68 8.82 9.59
N ASN A 61 -17.68 9.47 10.76
CA ASN A 61 -16.80 10.59 11.11
C ASN A 61 -15.43 10.15 11.66
N ASN A 62 -15.10 8.85 11.60
CA ASN A 62 -13.87 8.24 12.13
C ASN A 62 -13.65 8.46 13.64
N ASN A 63 -14.70 8.78 14.40
CA ASN A 63 -14.70 8.82 15.86
C ASN A 63 -14.98 7.42 16.43
N LYS A 64 -13.96 6.56 16.35
CA LYS A 64 -14.06 5.15 16.75
C LYS A 64 -14.40 4.98 18.24
N VAL A 65 -13.89 5.85 19.11
CA VAL A 65 -14.13 5.77 20.57
C VAL A 65 -15.63 5.93 20.88
N LEU A 66 -16.26 6.96 20.31
CA LEU A 66 -17.69 7.17 20.49
C LEU A 66 -18.51 6.04 19.85
N ALA A 67 -18.12 5.60 18.65
CA ALA A 67 -18.81 4.51 17.97
C ALA A 67 -18.83 3.20 18.79
N LEU A 68 -17.68 2.82 19.37
CA LEU A 68 -17.57 1.65 20.23
C LEU A 68 -18.47 1.75 21.46
N TYR A 69 -18.45 2.90 22.15
CA TYR A 69 -19.27 3.14 23.33
C TYR A 69 -20.77 3.04 23.01
N GLU A 70 -21.21 3.72 21.96
CA GLU A 70 -22.62 3.81 21.59
C GLU A 70 -23.16 2.49 21.02
N TYR A 71 -22.36 1.72 20.27
CA TYR A 71 -22.77 0.37 19.86
C TYR A 71 -22.92 -0.58 21.05
N ARG A 72 -22.00 -0.54 22.02
CA ARG A 72 -22.14 -1.35 23.25
C ARG A 72 -23.41 -0.96 24.01
N LYS A 73 -23.68 0.34 24.15
CA LYS A 73 -24.90 0.85 24.78
C LYS A 73 -26.17 0.38 24.05
N ALA A 74 -26.17 0.38 22.72
CA ALA A 74 -27.27 -0.12 21.91
C ALA A 74 -27.53 -1.63 22.15
N ILE A 75 -26.46 -2.43 22.27
CA ILE A 75 -26.56 -3.87 22.55
C ILE A 75 -26.99 -4.14 24.00
N ASP A 76 -26.54 -3.33 24.96
CA ASP A 76 -26.96 -3.45 26.37
C ASP A 76 -28.46 -3.15 26.52
N LEU A 77 -28.96 -2.14 25.79
CA LEU A 77 -30.38 -1.77 25.80
C LEU A 77 -31.25 -2.72 24.97
N ASN A 78 -30.70 -3.34 23.94
CA ASN A 78 -31.36 -4.37 23.15
C ASN A 78 -30.38 -5.53 22.84
N PRO A 79 -30.37 -6.58 23.68
CA PRO A 79 -29.46 -7.72 23.51
C PRO A 79 -29.67 -8.55 22.23
N ASN A 80 -30.75 -8.29 21.47
CA ASN A 80 -31.03 -8.93 20.18
C ASN A 80 -30.77 -7.98 18.99
N TYR A 81 -30.01 -6.89 19.17
CA TYR A 81 -29.77 -5.93 18.09
C TYR A 81 -28.65 -6.42 17.15
N GLU A 82 -28.98 -7.26 16.17
CA GLU A 82 -28.01 -7.93 15.33
C GLU A 82 -27.17 -6.97 14.47
N GLN A 83 -27.75 -5.85 14.00
CA GLN A 83 -27.01 -4.85 13.23
C GLN A 83 -25.95 -4.14 14.09
N ALA A 84 -26.27 -3.84 15.36
CA ALA A 84 -25.33 -3.22 16.28
C ALA A 84 -24.17 -4.17 16.60
N MET A 85 -24.46 -5.46 16.81
CA MET A 85 -23.43 -6.49 17.02
C MET A 85 -22.51 -6.62 15.81
N ASN A 86 -23.07 -6.71 14.60
CA ASN A 86 -22.28 -6.80 13.37
C ASN A 86 -21.38 -5.58 13.17
N ASN A 87 -21.89 -4.37 13.39
CA ASN A 87 -21.09 -3.15 13.20
C ASN A 87 -20.03 -2.99 14.30
N LEU A 88 -20.34 -3.33 15.54
CA LEU A 88 -19.36 -3.37 16.63
C LEU A 88 -18.24 -4.39 16.33
N ALA A 89 -18.60 -5.58 15.86
CA ALA A 89 -17.62 -6.60 15.47
C ALA A 89 -16.70 -6.12 14.35
N ASN A 90 -17.21 -5.33 13.39
CA ASN A 90 -16.38 -4.74 12.35
C ASN A 90 -15.34 -3.76 12.91
N LEU A 91 -15.72 -2.90 13.87
CA LEU A 91 -14.76 -2.00 14.53
C LEU A 91 -13.71 -2.79 15.33
N LEU A 92 -14.14 -3.82 16.06
CA LEU A 92 -13.24 -4.68 16.83
C LEU A 92 -12.26 -5.44 15.93
N ARG A 93 -12.69 -5.88 14.76
CA ARG A 93 -11.85 -6.51 13.73
C ARG A 93 -10.78 -5.55 13.21
N GLU A 94 -11.10 -4.28 13.00
CA GLU A 94 -10.11 -3.25 12.61
C GLU A 94 -9.05 -3.05 13.71
N ASP A 95 -9.46 -3.16 14.98
CA ASP A 95 -8.57 -3.13 16.15
C ASP A 95 -7.88 -4.49 16.42
N LYS A 96 -8.00 -5.46 15.51
CA LYS A 96 -7.45 -6.83 15.62
C LYS A 96 -7.95 -7.63 16.84
N LYS A 97 -9.09 -7.25 17.42
CA LYS A 97 -9.76 -7.97 18.53
C LYS A 97 -10.69 -9.04 17.97
N PHE A 98 -10.10 -10.04 17.32
CA PHE A 98 -10.82 -11.02 16.51
C PHE A 98 -11.74 -11.93 17.34
N GLU A 99 -11.34 -12.33 18.54
CA GLU A 99 -12.12 -13.21 19.41
C GLU A 99 -13.40 -12.53 19.91
N GLU A 100 -13.33 -11.26 20.29
CA GLU A 100 -14.51 -10.49 20.70
C GLU A 100 -15.46 -10.26 19.52
N ALA A 101 -14.91 -10.00 18.32
CA ALA A 101 -15.69 -9.89 17.09
C ALA A 101 -16.39 -11.20 16.74
N GLU A 102 -15.71 -12.36 16.87
CA GLU A 102 -16.29 -13.69 16.64
C GLU A 102 -17.52 -13.91 17.52
N VAL A 103 -17.41 -13.63 18.83
CA VAL A 103 -18.52 -13.80 19.78
C VAL A 103 -19.74 -12.95 19.38
N LEU A 104 -19.53 -11.69 19.02
CA LEU A 104 -20.63 -10.80 18.61
C LEU A 104 -21.28 -11.26 17.31
N LEU A 105 -20.50 -11.70 16.33
CA LEU A 105 -21.03 -12.15 15.04
C LEU A 105 -21.81 -13.45 15.18
N ARG A 106 -21.34 -14.40 15.99
CA ARG A 106 -22.10 -15.62 16.29
C ARG A 106 -23.43 -15.29 16.98
N ARG A 107 -23.42 -14.40 17.97
CA ARG A 107 -24.66 -13.91 18.60
C ARG A 107 -25.61 -13.22 17.61
N ALA A 108 -25.08 -12.42 16.68
CA ALA A 108 -25.88 -11.77 15.65
C ALA A 108 -26.56 -12.81 14.73
N LEU A 109 -25.85 -13.90 14.43
CA LEU A 109 -26.35 -15.01 13.62
C LEU A 109 -27.34 -15.91 14.38
N ASP A 110 -27.21 -16.06 15.70
CA ASP A 110 -28.22 -16.73 16.53
C ASP A 110 -29.55 -15.99 16.50
N VAL A 111 -29.51 -14.65 16.54
CA VAL A 111 -30.69 -13.79 16.42
C VAL A 111 -31.25 -13.81 15.00
N ARG A 112 -30.37 -13.73 13.98
CA ARG A 112 -30.76 -13.66 12.57
C ARG A 112 -29.88 -14.57 11.70
N PRO A 113 -30.27 -15.85 11.53
CA PRO A 113 -29.47 -16.81 10.77
C PRO A 113 -29.26 -16.48 9.29
N ASN A 114 -30.17 -15.71 8.68
CA ASN A 114 -30.07 -15.30 7.27
C ASN A 114 -29.29 -14.00 7.04
N PHE A 115 -28.56 -13.49 8.04
CA PHE A 115 -27.85 -12.23 7.95
C PHE A 115 -26.53 -12.37 7.17
N ALA A 116 -26.61 -12.31 5.84
CA ALA A 116 -25.48 -12.52 4.94
C ALA A 116 -24.22 -11.68 5.27
N ALA A 117 -24.38 -10.43 5.70
CA ALA A 117 -23.25 -9.58 6.07
C ALA A 117 -22.52 -10.07 7.34
N ALA A 118 -23.26 -10.58 8.34
CA ALA A 118 -22.66 -11.15 9.54
C ALA A 118 -21.92 -12.46 9.22
N TRP A 119 -22.47 -13.31 8.35
CA TRP A 119 -21.75 -14.49 7.85
C TRP A 119 -20.45 -14.12 7.14
N MET A 120 -20.47 -13.12 6.25
CA MET A 120 -19.24 -12.69 5.57
C MET A 120 -18.22 -12.13 6.57
N ASN A 121 -18.64 -11.26 7.50
CA ASN A 121 -17.75 -10.69 8.51
C ASN A 121 -17.19 -11.76 9.45
N LEU A 122 -17.99 -12.78 9.79
CA LEU A 122 -17.53 -13.94 10.56
C LEU A 122 -16.48 -14.72 9.78
N GLY A 123 -16.69 -14.95 8.48
CA GLY A 123 -15.69 -15.54 7.60
C GLY A 123 -14.35 -14.78 7.65
N ILE A 124 -14.37 -13.45 7.55
CA ILE A 124 -13.16 -12.62 7.60
C ILE A 124 -12.45 -12.77 8.97
N VAL A 125 -13.21 -12.72 10.07
CA VAL A 125 -12.66 -12.88 11.42
C VAL A 125 -12.02 -14.27 11.58
N LEU A 126 -12.69 -15.33 11.13
CA LEU A 126 -12.20 -16.70 11.22
C LEU A 126 -10.96 -16.94 10.34
N THR A 127 -10.87 -16.32 9.16
CA THR A 127 -9.65 -16.33 8.35
C THR A 127 -8.47 -15.74 9.13
N ASN A 128 -8.65 -14.61 9.83
CA ASN A 128 -7.59 -13.99 10.65
C ASN A 128 -7.23 -14.83 11.89
N LEU A 129 -8.16 -15.66 12.37
CA LEU A 129 -7.93 -16.63 13.45
C LEU A 129 -7.37 -17.98 12.95
N ASN A 130 -7.04 -18.10 11.66
CA ASN A 130 -6.59 -19.34 11.01
C ASN A 130 -7.57 -20.52 11.11
N LYS A 131 -8.88 -20.25 11.30
CA LYS A 131 -9.96 -21.25 11.28
C LYS A 131 -10.54 -21.35 9.87
N THR A 132 -9.73 -21.89 8.94
CA THR A 132 -9.97 -21.77 7.50
C THR A 132 -11.21 -22.53 7.01
N GLU A 133 -11.48 -23.73 7.52
CA GLU A 133 -12.66 -24.51 7.12
C GLU A 133 -13.97 -23.85 7.56
N GLU A 134 -14.00 -23.33 8.79
CA GLU A 134 -15.16 -22.57 9.29
C GLU A 134 -15.35 -21.26 8.50
N ALA A 135 -14.26 -20.58 8.13
CA ALA A 135 -14.32 -19.38 7.31
C ALA A 135 -14.92 -19.66 5.93
N GLU A 136 -14.51 -20.74 5.26
CA GLU A 136 -15.06 -21.17 3.98
C GLU A 136 -16.56 -21.44 4.08
N HIS A 137 -17.00 -22.14 5.13
CA HIS A 137 -18.42 -22.38 5.40
C HIS A 137 -19.19 -21.06 5.57
N CYS A 138 -18.64 -20.10 6.30
CA CYS A 138 -19.25 -18.79 6.51
C CYS A 138 -19.42 -18.02 5.20
N TYR A 139 -18.40 -17.97 4.35
CA TYR A 139 -18.49 -17.30 3.04
C TYR A 139 -19.51 -17.97 2.12
N LYS A 140 -19.52 -19.30 2.04
CA LYS A 140 -20.53 -20.04 1.25
C LYS A 140 -21.95 -19.79 1.74
N THR A 141 -22.15 -19.73 3.06
CA THR A 141 -23.44 -19.42 3.68
C THR A 141 -23.88 -17.98 3.42
N ALA A 142 -22.95 -17.02 3.49
CA ALA A 142 -23.21 -15.62 3.12
C ALA A 142 -23.69 -15.50 1.65
N ILE A 143 -23.03 -16.20 0.73
CA ILE A 143 -23.40 -16.24 -0.69
C ILE A 143 -24.76 -16.91 -0.90
N MET A 144 -25.06 -17.99 -0.17
CA MET A 144 -26.37 -18.63 -0.22
C MET A 144 -27.51 -17.68 0.17
N HIS A 145 -27.30 -16.85 1.21
CA HIS A 145 -28.29 -15.85 1.63
C HIS A 145 -28.31 -14.59 0.75
N ARG A 146 -27.21 -14.30 0.05
CA ARG A 146 -27.08 -13.16 -0.88
C ARG A 146 -26.28 -13.56 -2.11
N ASN A 147 -26.96 -14.04 -3.14
CA ASN A 147 -26.30 -14.59 -4.33
C ASN A 147 -25.41 -13.58 -5.09
N LYS A 148 -25.84 -12.31 -5.19
CA LYS A 148 -25.05 -11.22 -5.81
C LYS A 148 -24.22 -10.50 -4.74
N TYR A 149 -23.13 -11.13 -4.28
CA TYR A 149 -22.28 -10.59 -3.21
C TYR A 149 -20.79 -10.55 -3.56
N PRO A 150 -20.38 -9.61 -4.45
CA PRO A 150 -19.03 -9.61 -5.00
C PRO A 150 -17.89 -9.49 -3.98
N ASP A 151 -18.04 -8.74 -2.87
CA ASP A 151 -17.00 -8.69 -1.82
C ASP A 151 -16.82 -10.04 -1.10
N CYS A 152 -17.90 -10.81 -0.96
CA CYS A 152 -17.84 -12.13 -0.34
C CYS A 152 -17.13 -13.15 -1.26
N TYR A 153 -17.41 -13.10 -2.57
CA TYR A 153 -16.67 -13.89 -3.56
C TYR A 153 -15.19 -13.50 -3.60
N TYR A 154 -14.87 -12.21 -3.50
CA TYR A 154 -13.49 -11.74 -3.42
C TYR A 154 -12.74 -12.32 -2.20
N ASN A 155 -13.35 -12.23 -1.02
CA ASN A 155 -12.75 -12.78 0.20
C ASN A 155 -12.62 -14.30 0.17
N LEU A 156 -13.60 -15.01 -0.42
CA LEU A 156 -13.53 -16.45 -0.63
C LEU A 156 -12.38 -16.83 -1.58
N GLY A 157 -12.17 -16.06 -2.66
CA GLY A 157 -11.05 -16.28 -3.55
C GLY A 157 -9.69 -16.08 -2.88
N ASN A 158 -9.57 -15.08 -2.00
CA ASN A 158 -8.36 -14.88 -1.19
C ASN A 158 -8.11 -16.06 -0.24
N LEU A 159 -9.15 -16.57 0.43
CA LEU A 159 -9.04 -17.76 1.27
C LEU A 159 -8.55 -18.97 0.48
N TYR A 160 -9.07 -19.19 -0.74
CA TYR A 160 -8.62 -20.27 -1.61
C TYR A 160 -7.17 -20.09 -2.07
N LEU A 161 -6.76 -18.86 -2.39
CA LEU A 161 -5.36 -18.57 -2.71
C LEU A 161 -4.42 -18.94 -1.55
N ASP A 162 -4.78 -18.58 -0.31
CA ASP A 162 -4.00 -18.93 0.88
C ASP A 162 -3.89 -20.46 1.08
N GLN A 163 -4.93 -21.20 0.66
CA GLN A 163 -4.94 -22.66 0.64
C GLN A 163 -4.25 -23.28 -0.59
N LYS A 164 -3.67 -22.46 -1.49
CA LYS A 164 -3.07 -22.87 -2.78
C LYS A 164 -4.06 -23.54 -3.75
N ARG A 165 -5.35 -23.25 -3.59
CA ARG A 165 -6.47 -23.71 -4.42
C ARG A 165 -6.73 -22.71 -5.54
N ASN A 166 -5.78 -22.66 -6.48
CA ASN A 166 -5.71 -21.60 -7.51
C ASN A 166 -6.95 -21.58 -8.43
N ASP A 167 -7.46 -22.74 -8.83
CA ASP A 167 -8.62 -22.83 -9.72
C ASP A 167 -9.89 -22.30 -9.04
N GLU A 168 -10.12 -22.67 -7.77
CA GLU A 168 -11.25 -22.13 -7.01
C GLU A 168 -11.10 -20.64 -6.71
N ALA A 169 -9.87 -20.16 -6.48
CA ALA A 169 -9.59 -18.73 -6.31
C ALA A 169 -9.98 -17.92 -7.56
N LEU A 170 -9.56 -18.39 -8.74
CA LEU A 170 -9.92 -17.77 -10.02
C LEU A 170 -11.43 -17.76 -10.25
N GLN A 171 -12.12 -18.88 -10.01
CA GLN A 171 -13.58 -18.97 -10.16
C GLN A 171 -14.29 -18.00 -9.20
N ALA A 172 -13.83 -17.89 -7.96
CA ALA A 172 -14.41 -16.98 -6.99
C ALA A 172 -14.21 -15.51 -7.42
N TRP A 173 -13.01 -15.12 -7.84
CA TRP A 173 -12.78 -13.76 -8.34
C TRP A 173 -13.51 -13.47 -9.66
N GLU A 174 -13.69 -14.46 -10.54
CA GLU A 174 -14.52 -14.34 -11.74
C GLU A 174 -15.97 -14.00 -11.38
N MET A 175 -16.54 -14.68 -10.38
CA MET A 175 -17.88 -14.34 -9.87
C MET A 175 -17.93 -12.93 -9.24
N ALA A 176 -16.87 -12.50 -8.56
CA ALA A 176 -16.78 -11.15 -8.00
C ALA A 176 -16.83 -10.07 -9.10
N VAL A 177 -16.07 -10.23 -10.18
CA VAL A 177 -16.07 -9.27 -11.29
C VAL A 177 -17.31 -9.39 -12.17
N LEU A 178 -17.91 -10.57 -12.28
CA LEU A 178 -19.20 -10.77 -12.95
C LEU A 178 -20.31 -9.93 -12.29
N TYR A 179 -20.39 -9.95 -10.96
CA TYR A 179 -21.40 -9.18 -10.22
C TYR A 179 -21.04 -7.72 -10.00
N ARG A 180 -19.76 -7.37 -10.02
CA ARG A 180 -19.27 -5.98 -9.99
C ARG A 180 -18.04 -5.85 -10.90
N PRO A 181 -18.23 -5.49 -12.18
CA PRO A 181 -17.10 -5.33 -13.11
C PRO A 181 -16.10 -4.26 -12.69
N THR A 182 -16.50 -3.34 -11.82
CA THR A 182 -15.63 -2.30 -11.23
C THR A 182 -14.80 -2.78 -10.03
N HIS A 183 -14.81 -4.07 -9.70
CA HIS A 183 -14.08 -4.63 -8.56
C HIS A 183 -12.58 -4.79 -8.86
N VAL A 184 -11.84 -3.68 -8.85
CA VAL A 184 -10.41 -3.64 -9.21
C VAL A 184 -9.56 -4.69 -8.50
N ALA A 185 -9.73 -4.89 -7.19
CA ALA A 185 -8.90 -5.84 -6.43
C ALA A 185 -9.06 -7.31 -6.91
N ALA A 186 -10.27 -7.70 -7.34
CA ALA A 186 -10.52 -9.04 -7.84
C ALA A 186 -9.87 -9.23 -9.22
N TRP A 187 -10.00 -8.23 -10.10
CA TRP A 187 -9.26 -8.20 -11.37
C TRP A 187 -7.75 -8.30 -11.15
N SER A 188 -7.18 -7.46 -10.28
CA SER A 188 -5.74 -7.47 -10.01
C SER A 188 -5.25 -8.82 -9.49
N ASN A 189 -5.97 -9.44 -8.54
CA ASN A 189 -5.60 -10.76 -8.02
C ASN A 189 -5.68 -11.85 -9.11
N THR A 190 -6.71 -11.84 -9.95
CA THR A 190 -6.83 -12.75 -11.11
C THR A 190 -5.64 -12.61 -12.05
N LEU A 191 -5.27 -11.38 -12.45
CA LEU A 191 -4.16 -11.15 -13.37
C LEU A 191 -2.81 -11.59 -12.77
N VAL A 192 -2.55 -11.28 -11.49
CA VAL A 192 -1.32 -11.68 -10.80
C VAL A 192 -1.22 -13.20 -10.69
N LEU A 193 -2.32 -13.89 -10.35
CA LEU A 193 -2.31 -15.35 -10.25
C LEU A 193 -2.07 -16.01 -11.62
N LEU A 194 -2.75 -15.56 -12.67
CA LEU A 194 -2.55 -16.07 -14.03
C LEU A 194 -1.12 -15.81 -14.53
N ASP A 195 -0.55 -14.65 -14.25
CA ASP A 195 0.84 -14.30 -14.57
C ASP A 195 1.83 -15.24 -13.84
N SER A 196 1.58 -15.57 -12.57
CA SER A 196 2.38 -16.55 -11.82
C SER A 196 2.32 -17.97 -12.41
N MET A 197 1.19 -18.32 -13.02
CA MET A 197 0.97 -19.58 -13.75
C MET A 197 1.47 -19.52 -15.20
N ARG A 198 2.04 -18.38 -15.62
CA ARG A 198 2.55 -18.11 -16.98
C ARG A 198 1.49 -18.15 -18.08
N ASP A 199 0.21 -17.98 -17.72
CA ASP A 199 -0.89 -17.84 -18.68
C ASP A 199 -0.99 -16.38 -19.16
N TYR A 200 0.07 -15.92 -19.84
CA TYR A 200 0.22 -14.52 -20.26
C TYR A 200 -0.85 -14.09 -21.27
N GLU A 201 -1.32 -15.01 -22.12
CA GLU A 201 -2.38 -14.74 -23.08
C GLU A 201 -3.66 -14.31 -22.37
N LYS A 202 -4.10 -15.11 -21.37
CA LYS A 202 -5.29 -14.82 -20.60
C LYS A 202 -5.15 -13.56 -19.74
N VAL A 203 -3.95 -13.27 -19.22
CA VAL A 203 -3.69 -12.00 -18.51
C VAL A 203 -3.93 -10.80 -19.42
N LEU A 204 -3.44 -10.83 -20.66
CA LEU A 204 -3.64 -9.72 -21.59
C LEU A 204 -5.10 -9.59 -22.02
N GLU A 205 -5.79 -10.70 -22.30
CA GLU A 205 -7.22 -10.71 -22.62
C GLU A 205 -8.07 -10.13 -21.47
N LEU A 206 -7.96 -10.72 -20.28
CA LEU A 206 -8.73 -10.27 -19.13
C LEU A 206 -8.33 -8.87 -18.67
N GLY A 207 -7.06 -8.52 -18.79
CA GLY A 207 -6.56 -7.18 -18.47
C GLY A 207 -7.22 -6.10 -19.33
N THR A 208 -7.35 -6.34 -20.64
CA THR A 208 -8.06 -5.39 -21.52
C THR A 208 -9.53 -5.26 -21.15
N THR A 209 -10.20 -6.36 -20.79
CA THR A 209 -11.60 -6.34 -20.34
C THR A 209 -11.74 -5.61 -19.01
N ALA A 210 -10.82 -5.82 -18.08
CA ALA A 210 -10.79 -5.14 -16.79
C ALA A 210 -10.65 -3.61 -16.95
N LEU A 211 -9.85 -3.15 -17.91
CA LEU A 211 -9.66 -1.73 -18.23
C LEU A 211 -10.89 -1.07 -18.88
N ILE A 212 -11.73 -1.81 -19.61
CA ILE A 212 -13.02 -1.28 -20.11
C ILE A 212 -13.88 -0.79 -18.95
N HIS A 213 -13.90 -1.55 -17.85
CA HIS A 213 -14.67 -1.21 -16.66
C HIS A 213 -13.93 -0.29 -15.68
N ASN A 214 -12.59 -0.31 -15.70
CA ASN A 214 -11.74 0.40 -14.73
C ASN A 214 -10.59 1.16 -15.43
N PRO A 215 -10.89 2.11 -16.33
CA PRO A 215 -9.88 2.73 -17.19
C PRO A 215 -8.87 3.58 -16.43
N LYS A 216 -9.19 3.99 -15.20
CA LYS A 216 -8.32 4.81 -14.33
C LYS A 216 -7.60 3.98 -13.27
N SER A 217 -7.46 2.67 -13.47
CA SER A 217 -6.80 1.79 -12.49
C SER A 217 -5.30 1.64 -12.79
N PRO A 218 -4.40 2.28 -12.04
CA PRO A 218 -2.96 2.13 -12.25
C PRO A 218 -2.48 0.69 -12.02
N ALA A 219 -3.12 -0.05 -11.09
CA ALA A 219 -2.76 -1.44 -10.79
C ALA A 219 -3.01 -2.38 -11.97
N LEU A 220 -4.08 -2.14 -12.75
CA LEU A 220 -4.37 -2.93 -13.95
C LEU A 220 -3.39 -2.62 -15.08
N HIS A 221 -3.13 -1.33 -15.32
CA HIS A 221 -2.09 -0.91 -16.27
C HIS A 221 -0.72 -1.52 -15.93
N PHE A 222 -0.32 -1.49 -14.66
CA PHE A 222 0.92 -2.08 -14.19
C PHE A 222 0.99 -3.61 -14.43
N SER A 223 -0.08 -4.34 -14.11
CA SER A 223 -0.14 -5.80 -14.30
C SER A 223 -0.02 -6.20 -15.78
N ILE A 224 -0.72 -5.47 -16.66
CA ILE A 224 -0.65 -5.66 -18.11
C ILE A 224 0.76 -5.32 -18.63
N ALA A 225 1.33 -4.20 -18.18
CA ALA A 225 2.66 -3.75 -18.60
C ALA A 225 3.76 -4.77 -18.24
N ASN A 226 3.73 -5.32 -17.02
CA ASN A 226 4.66 -6.36 -16.60
C ASN A 226 4.56 -7.60 -17.48
N THR A 227 3.34 -8.03 -17.80
CA THR A 227 3.09 -9.20 -18.66
C THR A 227 3.58 -8.95 -20.08
N LEU A 228 3.29 -7.76 -20.65
CA LEU A 228 3.78 -7.35 -21.97
C LEU A 228 5.32 -7.32 -22.03
N GLY A 229 5.99 -6.90 -20.95
CA GLY A 229 7.45 -6.95 -20.83
C GLY A 229 7.99 -8.38 -20.90
N LYS A 230 7.34 -9.34 -20.23
CA LYS A 230 7.73 -10.78 -20.26
C LYS A 230 7.56 -11.40 -21.64
N VAL A 231 6.53 -10.99 -22.40
CA VAL A 231 6.32 -11.42 -23.79
C VAL A 231 7.05 -10.54 -24.82
N GLN A 232 7.99 -9.70 -24.37
CA GLN A 232 8.85 -8.84 -25.19
C GLN A 232 8.10 -7.82 -26.07
N GLN A 233 6.87 -7.46 -25.71
CA GLN A 233 6.11 -6.38 -26.35
C GLN A 233 6.42 -5.04 -25.66
N PHE A 234 7.69 -4.63 -25.70
CA PHE A 234 8.21 -3.51 -24.91
C PHE A 234 7.52 -2.17 -25.19
N GLU A 235 7.21 -1.86 -26.45
CA GLU A 235 6.53 -0.61 -26.82
C GLU A 235 5.14 -0.49 -26.15
N LYS A 236 4.37 -1.58 -26.15
CA LYS A 236 3.06 -1.60 -25.49
C LYS A 236 3.20 -1.58 -23.97
N ALA A 237 4.19 -2.30 -23.43
CA ALA A 237 4.48 -2.30 -22.00
C ALA A 237 4.80 -0.89 -21.51
N GLU A 238 5.64 -0.14 -22.24
CA GLU A 238 5.93 1.26 -21.97
C GLU A 238 4.66 2.10 -21.92
N GLY A 239 3.78 1.98 -22.92
CA GLY A 239 2.53 2.73 -22.97
C GLY A 239 1.66 2.52 -21.71
N HIS A 240 1.53 1.26 -21.26
CA HIS A 240 0.79 0.96 -20.05
C HIS A 240 1.48 1.44 -18.77
N PHE A 241 2.81 1.35 -18.66
CA PHE A 241 3.53 1.93 -17.51
C PHE A 241 3.38 3.45 -17.43
N LEU A 242 3.47 4.15 -18.57
CA LEU A 242 3.27 5.61 -18.61
C LEU A 242 1.85 5.99 -18.13
N GLU A 243 0.83 5.23 -18.51
CA GLU A 243 -0.53 5.46 -18.01
C GLU A 243 -0.64 5.17 -16.51
N ALA A 244 -0.03 4.10 -16.01
CA ALA A 244 0.01 3.82 -14.56
C ALA A 244 0.69 4.94 -13.77
N ILE A 245 1.79 5.50 -14.29
CA ILE A 245 2.50 6.65 -13.73
C ILE A 245 1.64 7.91 -13.78
N ASN A 246 0.95 8.18 -14.89
CA ASN A 246 0.06 9.33 -15.02
C ASN A 246 -1.07 9.29 -13.98
N LEU A 247 -1.62 8.11 -13.73
CA LEU A 247 -2.71 7.90 -12.75
C LEU A 247 -2.23 7.93 -11.30
N ASN A 248 -1.00 7.48 -11.02
CA ASN A 248 -0.39 7.54 -9.69
C ASN A 248 1.13 7.78 -9.77
N PRO A 249 1.55 9.06 -9.88
CA PRO A 249 2.96 9.40 -10.09
C PRO A 249 3.88 9.03 -8.92
N GLY A 250 3.33 8.91 -7.71
CA GLY A 250 4.11 8.65 -6.50
C GLY A 250 4.51 7.19 -6.28
N ASN A 251 4.08 6.26 -7.13
CA ASN A 251 4.42 4.84 -6.98
C ASN A 251 5.75 4.49 -7.66
N ALA A 252 6.80 4.32 -6.87
CA ALA A 252 8.16 4.00 -7.35
C ALA A 252 8.27 2.72 -8.18
N LEU A 253 7.39 1.73 -7.95
CA LEU A 253 7.40 0.47 -8.71
C LEU A 253 7.10 0.68 -10.20
N TYR A 254 6.22 1.64 -10.53
CA TYR A 254 5.81 1.87 -11.92
C TYR A 254 6.96 2.48 -12.74
N HIS A 255 7.69 3.41 -12.14
CA HIS A 255 8.86 4.04 -12.75
C HIS A 255 10.01 3.05 -12.92
N SER A 256 10.27 2.24 -11.88
CA SER A 256 11.36 1.26 -11.91
C SER A 256 11.14 0.22 -13.00
N ASN A 257 9.92 -0.31 -13.14
CA ASN A 257 9.62 -1.31 -14.17
C ASN A 257 9.57 -0.73 -15.59
N LEU A 258 9.21 0.57 -15.74
CA LEU A 258 9.35 1.26 -17.02
C LEU A 258 10.82 1.36 -17.45
N GLY A 259 11.73 1.66 -16.52
CA GLY A 259 13.17 1.70 -16.78
C GLY A 259 13.69 0.37 -17.37
N VAL A 260 13.31 -0.74 -16.74
CA VAL A 260 13.64 -2.10 -17.22
C VAL A 260 13.15 -2.34 -18.64
N VAL A 261 11.89 -2.00 -18.94
CA VAL A 261 11.28 -2.26 -20.27
C VAL A 261 11.89 -1.42 -21.38
N LYS A 262 12.29 -0.18 -21.10
CA LYS A 262 12.96 0.66 -22.10
C LYS A 262 14.35 0.19 -22.47
N GLY A 263 14.87 -0.86 -21.82
CA GLY A 263 16.30 -1.14 -21.84
C GLY A 263 17.10 0.06 -21.33
N VAL A 264 16.45 0.97 -20.60
CA VAL A 264 17.13 1.98 -19.80
C VAL A 264 17.65 1.19 -18.61
N THR A 265 18.77 0.50 -18.86
CA THR A 265 19.81 0.36 -17.86
C THR A 265 20.13 1.79 -17.49
N ASP A 266 19.46 2.33 -16.48
CA ASP A 266 19.73 3.67 -16.01
C ASP A 266 21.20 3.63 -15.56
N GLN A 267 22.07 4.17 -16.42
CA GLN A 267 23.52 4.12 -16.26
C GLN A 267 24.04 5.46 -15.72
N TYR A 268 23.19 6.49 -15.58
CA TYR A 268 23.63 7.85 -15.29
C TYR A 268 22.63 8.69 -14.48
N ALA A 269 23.21 9.61 -13.69
CA ALA A 269 22.54 10.36 -12.63
C ALA A 269 21.75 11.60 -13.04
N ASP A 270 21.62 11.85 -14.34
CA ASP A 270 20.90 12.97 -14.91
C ASP A 270 19.56 12.56 -15.55
N GLY A 271 19.20 11.27 -15.46
CA GLY A 271 17.98 10.72 -16.02
C GLY A 271 16.68 11.09 -15.30
N LYS A 272 15.55 10.82 -15.96
CA LYS A 272 14.18 11.02 -15.43
C LYS A 272 13.93 10.30 -14.10
N MET A 273 14.66 9.22 -13.79
CA MET A 273 14.55 8.46 -12.54
C MET A 273 15.14 9.20 -11.32
N ALA A 274 16.21 9.98 -11.50
CA ALA A 274 16.81 10.76 -10.41
C ALA A 274 15.85 11.82 -9.85
N GLY A 275 14.96 12.35 -10.70
CA GLY A 275 13.87 13.25 -10.30
C GLY A 275 12.81 12.57 -9.43
N VAL A 276 12.38 11.36 -9.80
CA VAL A 276 11.36 10.58 -9.06
C VAL A 276 11.83 10.23 -7.64
N TYR A 277 13.10 9.91 -7.46
CA TYR A 277 13.64 9.54 -6.14
C TYR A 277 14.01 10.73 -5.25
N LYS A 278 14.22 11.93 -5.82
CA LYS A 278 14.36 13.16 -5.04
C LYS A 278 13.09 13.46 -4.23
N ASP A 279 11.94 13.16 -4.82
CA ASP A 279 10.64 13.31 -4.17
C ASP A 279 10.35 12.18 -3.15
N PHE A 280 11.04 11.02 -3.25
CA PHE A 280 10.79 9.82 -2.44
C PHE A 280 11.74 9.65 -1.23
N ILE A 281 13.05 9.88 -1.38
CA ILE A 281 14.07 9.56 -0.35
C ILE A 281 14.50 10.82 0.44
N GLY A 282 14.18 12.02 -0.07
CA GLY A 282 14.56 13.27 0.58
C GLY A 282 16.03 13.65 0.34
N ASP A 283 16.66 14.26 1.35
CA ASP A 283 17.94 14.97 1.23
C ASP A 283 19.08 14.11 0.66
N THR A 284 19.75 14.66 -0.36
CA THR A 284 20.85 14.03 -1.10
C THR A 284 21.98 13.53 -0.19
N ASN A 285 22.27 14.23 0.92
CA ASN A 285 23.39 13.87 1.80
C ASN A 285 23.09 12.62 2.63
N ILE A 286 21.87 12.50 3.15
CA ILE A 286 21.43 11.33 3.95
C ILE A 286 21.53 10.06 3.10
N ARG A 287 21.14 10.16 1.84
CA ARG A 287 21.15 9.07 0.87
C ARG A 287 22.57 8.61 0.54
N THR A 288 23.48 9.56 0.30
CA THR A 288 24.91 9.28 0.06
C THR A 288 25.54 8.54 1.24
N GLU A 289 25.23 8.95 2.47
CA GLU A 289 25.73 8.28 3.68
C GLU A 289 25.19 6.86 3.87
N HIS A 290 23.88 6.66 3.64
CA HIS A 290 23.28 5.32 3.68
C HIS A 290 23.94 4.36 2.70
N TYR A 291 24.19 4.83 1.48
CA TYR A 291 24.78 4.03 0.43
C TYR A 291 26.25 3.69 0.70
N LYS A 292 27.02 4.70 1.12
CA LYS A 292 28.40 4.52 1.57
C LYS A 292 28.49 3.46 2.67
N LYS A 293 27.59 3.50 3.65
CA LYS A 293 27.54 2.53 4.75
C LYS A 293 27.23 1.11 4.29
N PHE A 294 26.21 0.92 3.45
CA PHE A 294 25.83 -0.39 2.92
C PHE A 294 26.99 -1.09 2.21
N LEU A 295 27.70 -0.36 1.34
CA LEU A 295 28.83 -0.90 0.58
C LEU A 295 30.00 -1.28 1.47
N LEU A 296 30.34 -0.41 2.42
CA LEU A 296 31.37 -0.70 3.42
C LEU A 296 31.04 -1.98 4.19
N ASP A 297 29.78 -2.16 4.59
CA ASP A 297 29.33 -3.33 5.32
C ASP A 297 29.37 -4.61 4.47
N MET A 298 28.99 -4.53 3.19
CA MET A 298 29.08 -5.65 2.25
C MET A 298 30.52 -6.09 2.01
N LEU A 299 31.41 -5.16 1.68
CA LEU A 299 32.83 -5.45 1.42
C LEU A 299 33.50 -6.05 2.66
N LYS A 300 33.21 -5.51 3.85
CA LYS A 300 33.69 -6.08 5.13
C LYS A 300 33.18 -7.50 5.36
N LYS A 301 31.88 -7.76 5.15
CA LYS A 301 31.28 -9.10 5.26
C LYS A 301 31.91 -10.11 4.29
N LYS A 302 32.39 -9.65 3.14
CA LYS A 302 33.02 -10.48 2.09
C LYS A 302 34.54 -10.60 2.22
N GLY A 303 35.13 -10.07 3.30
CA GLY A 303 36.54 -10.28 3.64
C GLY A 303 37.50 -9.18 3.16
N CYS A 304 37.01 -8.08 2.60
CA CYS A 304 37.84 -6.91 2.30
C CYS A 304 38.23 -6.22 3.62
N ARG A 305 39.51 -6.31 4.00
CA ARG A 305 40.01 -5.83 5.31
C ARG A 305 40.48 -4.38 5.31
N ARG A 306 40.87 -3.82 4.16
CA ARG A 306 41.37 -2.45 4.02
C ARG A 306 40.57 -1.76 2.92
N ILE A 307 39.79 -0.76 3.30
CA ILE A 307 39.02 0.12 2.40
C ILE A 307 39.40 1.53 2.83
N LEU A 308 40.04 2.30 1.94
CA LEU A 308 40.70 3.54 2.32
C LEU A 308 39.78 4.74 2.12
N ASP A 309 39.08 4.82 0.97
CA ASP A 309 37.92 5.70 0.81
C ASP A 309 36.88 5.15 -0.17
N VAL A 310 35.66 5.67 -0.09
CA VAL A 310 34.51 5.39 -0.96
C VAL A 310 33.98 6.75 -1.41
N ALA A 311 34.22 7.10 -2.68
CA ALA A 311 33.63 8.28 -3.30
C ALA A 311 32.31 7.91 -3.98
N CYS A 312 31.22 8.54 -3.54
CA CYS A 312 29.90 8.43 -4.16
C CYS A 312 29.59 9.78 -4.84
N GLY A 313 29.20 9.77 -6.12
CA GLY A 313 28.77 10.99 -6.80
C GLY A 313 27.56 11.67 -6.15
N THR A 314 27.29 12.93 -6.52
CA THR A 314 26.10 13.70 -6.06
C THR A 314 24.79 13.12 -6.58
N GLY A 315 24.87 12.27 -7.62
CA GLY A 315 23.83 11.39 -8.10
C GLY A 315 24.34 9.94 -8.12
N ILE A 316 23.43 8.98 -7.87
CA ILE A 316 23.78 7.66 -7.32
C ILE A 316 24.16 6.64 -8.40
N ASP A 317 25.20 6.92 -9.19
CA ASP A 317 25.53 6.05 -10.34
C ASP A 317 26.97 5.55 -10.37
N SER A 318 27.81 5.97 -9.42
CA SER A 318 29.20 5.52 -9.37
C SER A 318 29.75 5.47 -7.95
N VAL A 319 30.46 4.38 -7.66
CA VAL A 319 31.39 4.33 -6.53
C VAL A 319 32.78 3.99 -7.01
N MET A 320 33.72 4.77 -6.50
CA MET A 320 35.14 4.57 -6.64
C MET A 320 35.75 4.27 -5.27
N LEU A 321 36.47 3.15 -5.18
CA LEU A 321 37.34 2.82 -4.05
C LEU A 321 38.77 3.30 -4.39
N LEU A 322 39.45 4.00 -3.49
CA LEU A 322 40.80 4.55 -3.68
C LEU A 322 41.80 4.03 -2.64
N GLU A 323 43.11 4.22 -2.90
CA GLU A 323 44.21 3.98 -1.95
C GLU A 323 44.62 5.25 -1.15
N GLU A 324 45.36 5.09 -0.05
CA GLU A 324 45.79 6.11 0.92
C GLU A 324 46.67 7.17 0.25
N GLY A 325 46.26 8.45 0.35
CA GLY A 325 46.99 9.60 -0.20
C GLY A 325 46.29 10.35 -1.33
N PHE A 326 45.10 9.91 -1.75
CA PHE A 326 44.27 10.61 -2.73
C PHE A 326 43.01 11.19 -2.07
N ASP A 327 42.92 12.52 -2.02
CA ASP A 327 41.67 13.22 -1.69
C ASP A 327 40.86 13.44 -2.98
N VAL A 328 39.74 12.72 -3.12
CA VAL A 328 38.75 13.00 -4.18
C VAL A 328 37.54 13.68 -3.54
N VAL A 329 37.44 14.99 -3.76
CA VAL A 329 36.44 15.85 -3.09
C VAL A 329 35.04 15.69 -3.68
N SER A 330 34.93 15.55 -5.01
CA SER A 330 33.73 15.24 -5.78
C SER A 330 34.09 15.32 -7.27
N THR A 331 33.55 14.44 -8.10
CA THR A 331 33.73 14.48 -9.55
C THR A 331 32.39 14.49 -10.26
N ASP A 332 32.08 15.58 -10.95
CA ASP A 332 30.88 15.71 -11.77
C ASP A 332 31.23 15.36 -13.23
N GLY A 333 31.34 14.06 -13.50
CA GLY A 333 31.67 13.52 -14.80
C GLY A 333 31.16 12.09 -14.93
N SER A 334 30.74 11.70 -16.14
CA SER A 334 30.29 10.32 -16.38
C SER A 334 31.41 9.32 -16.05
N ASP A 335 31.05 8.11 -15.65
CA ASP A 335 31.99 7.07 -15.21
C ASP A 335 33.11 6.80 -16.25
N LYS A 336 32.80 6.93 -17.55
CA LYS A 336 33.77 6.87 -18.64
C LYS A 336 34.72 8.07 -18.65
N MET A 337 34.25 9.28 -18.37
CA MET A 337 35.10 10.46 -18.23
C MET A 337 36.05 10.35 -17.04
N LEU A 338 35.60 9.77 -15.92
CA LEU A 338 36.46 9.51 -14.77
C LEU A 338 37.59 8.54 -15.11
N LYS A 339 37.24 7.43 -15.79
CA LYS A 339 38.22 6.48 -16.33
C LYS A 339 39.24 7.18 -17.23
N TYR A 340 38.79 7.90 -18.26
CA TYR A 340 39.71 8.55 -19.19
C TYR A 340 40.49 9.71 -18.56
N ALA A 341 39.92 10.44 -17.60
CA ALA A 341 40.61 11.50 -16.87
C ALA A 341 41.70 10.93 -15.94
N LEU A 342 41.43 9.82 -15.27
CA LEU A 342 42.42 9.07 -14.49
C LEU A 342 43.51 8.56 -15.43
N GLU A 343 43.17 7.78 -16.46
CA GLU A 343 44.13 7.28 -17.47
C GLU A 343 44.96 8.41 -18.10
N THR A 344 44.35 9.55 -18.42
CA THR A 344 45.04 10.70 -19.05
C THR A 344 45.95 11.43 -18.07
N ARG A 345 45.53 11.62 -16.82
CA ARG A 345 46.36 12.18 -15.74
C ARG A 345 47.51 11.22 -15.39
N TRP A 346 47.26 9.92 -15.51
CA TRP A 346 48.18 8.81 -15.28
C TRP A 346 49.32 8.79 -16.29
N ASN A 347 48.98 8.82 -17.58
CA ASN A 347 49.95 8.83 -18.67
C ASN A 347 50.88 10.05 -18.66
N ARG A 348 50.55 11.10 -17.90
CA ARG A 348 51.36 12.31 -17.73
C ARG A 348 52.37 12.22 -16.57
N ARG A 349 52.19 11.32 -15.60
CA ARG A 349 53.15 11.10 -14.48
C ARG A 349 53.93 9.81 -14.72
N LYS A 350 55.17 9.92 -15.19
CA LYS A 350 56.04 8.77 -15.48
C LYS A 350 56.84 8.32 -14.24
N GLU A 351 56.16 7.92 -13.17
CA GLU A 351 56.86 7.35 -11.99
C GLU A 351 56.67 5.83 -11.96
N PRO A 352 57.73 5.02 -11.76
CA PRO A 352 57.66 3.55 -11.87
C PRO A 352 56.70 2.86 -10.88
N ALA A 353 56.37 3.50 -9.75
CA ALA A 353 55.42 2.97 -8.78
C ALA A 353 54.00 2.82 -9.37
N PHE A 354 53.71 3.55 -10.45
CA PHE A 354 52.39 3.70 -11.05
C PHE A 354 52.16 2.80 -12.29
N ASP A 355 53.21 2.14 -12.79
CA ASP A 355 53.11 1.17 -13.89
C ASP A 355 52.44 -0.16 -13.46
N ASN A 356 52.26 -0.38 -12.15
CA ASN A 356 51.72 -1.61 -11.56
C ASN A 356 50.28 -1.49 -11.06
N TRP A 357 49.59 -0.39 -11.38
CA TRP A 357 48.21 -0.17 -10.91
C TRP A 357 47.20 -1.13 -11.54
N ILE A 358 46.26 -1.61 -10.73
CA ILE A 358 45.16 -2.49 -11.08
C ILE A 358 43.83 -1.73 -10.91
N ILE A 359 43.24 -1.31 -12.04
CA ILE A 359 41.91 -0.70 -12.10
C ILE A 359 40.91 -1.71 -12.69
N ARG A 360 39.77 -1.93 -12.02
CA ARG A 360 38.70 -2.83 -12.48
C ARG A 360 37.39 -2.10 -12.76
N GLU A 361 36.65 -2.59 -13.74
CA GLU A 361 35.26 -2.18 -14.03
C GLU A 361 34.28 -3.21 -13.46
N ALA A 362 33.29 -2.74 -12.70
CA ALA A 362 32.27 -3.60 -12.09
C ALA A 362 30.88 -2.96 -12.17
N ASN A 363 29.85 -3.69 -11.73
CA ASN A 363 28.55 -3.14 -11.36
C ASN A 363 28.14 -3.71 -9.99
N TRP A 364 27.03 -3.21 -9.43
CA TRP A 364 26.58 -3.60 -8.10
C TRP A 364 26.29 -5.09 -7.93
N LEU A 365 25.86 -5.76 -9.00
CA LEU A 365 25.53 -7.18 -8.98
C LEU A 365 26.78 -8.08 -9.01
N ASN A 366 27.92 -7.57 -9.46
CA ASN A 366 29.12 -8.38 -9.67
C ASN A 366 30.40 -7.81 -9.05
N VAL A 367 30.34 -6.73 -8.27
CA VAL A 367 31.52 -6.06 -7.71
C VAL A 367 32.46 -7.01 -6.96
N TYR A 368 31.91 -7.93 -6.16
CA TYR A 368 32.71 -8.93 -5.46
C TYR A 368 33.37 -9.90 -6.44
N GLU A 369 32.62 -10.42 -7.41
CA GLU A 369 33.13 -11.37 -8.40
C GLU A 369 34.25 -10.77 -9.25
N THR A 370 34.22 -9.45 -9.47
CA THR A 370 35.24 -8.70 -10.20
C THR A 370 36.54 -8.49 -9.42
N VAL A 371 36.48 -8.50 -8.08
CA VAL A 371 37.65 -8.20 -7.22
C VAL A 371 38.12 -9.39 -6.40
N LYS A 372 37.41 -10.52 -6.42
CA LYS A 372 37.70 -11.70 -5.59
C LYS A 372 39.10 -12.27 -5.80
N ASP A 373 39.65 -12.13 -7.02
CA ASP A 373 41.01 -12.53 -7.39
C ASP A 373 42.09 -11.62 -6.80
N LEU A 374 41.70 -10.42 -6.37
CA LEU A 374 42.59 -9.39 -5.81
C LEU A 374 42.44 -9.25 -4.29
N VAL A 375 41.55 -10.05 -3.67
CA VAL A 375 41.33 -10.06 -2.22
C VAL A 375 42.56 -10.64 -1.51
N GLY A 376 43.39 -9.76 -0.96
CA GLY A 376 44.61 -10.10 -0.22
C GLY A 376 45.87 -9.49 -0.83
N ASP A 377 45.95 -9.45 -2.15
CA ASP A 377 47.07 -8.91 -2.92
C ASP A 377 46.96 -7.40 -3.17
N GLY A 378 45.74 -6.85 -3.05
CA GLY A 378 45.45 -5.42 -3.19
C GLY A 378 45.02 -5.02 -4.60
N PHE A 379 44.36 -3.86 -4.71
CA PHE A 379 43.99 -3.20 -5.96
C PHE A 379 43.89 -1.70 -5.72
N ASP A 380 44.10 -0.90 -6.76
CA ASP A 380 44.19 0.56 -6.64
C ASP A 380 42.82 1.24 -6.79
N ALA A 381 41.99 0.77 -7.73
CA ALA A 381 40.63 1.27 -7.88
C ALA A 381 39.65 0.26 -8.51
N VAL A 382 38.39 0.35 -8.09
CA VAL A 382 37.27 -0.34 -8.75
C VAL A 382 36.22 0.72 -9.07
N ILE A 383 35.84 0.80 -10.33
CA ILE A 383 34.80 1.71 -10.82
C ILE A 383 33.53 0.89 -11.02
N CYS A 384 32.52 1.13 -10.19
CA CYS A 384 31.21 0.51 -10.30
C CYS A 384 30.30 1.34 -11.19
N PHE A 385 29.87 0.78 -12.32
CA PHE A 385 28.95 1.38 -13.28
C PHE A 385 27.51 0.93 -13.04
N GLY A 386 26.55 1.84 -13.15
CA GLY A 386 25.12 1.55 -13.26
C GLY A 386 24.26 1.99 -12.06
N SER A 387 22.94 2.02 -12.26
CA SER A 387 21.95 2.41 -11.25
C SER A 387 22.03 1.55 -9.99
N SER A 388 22.42 2.19 -8.90
CA SER A 388 22.43 1.62 -7.54
C SER A 388 21.03 1.48 -6.92
N PHE A 389 19.99 1.94 -7.63
CA PHE A 389 18.68 2.28 -7.08
C PHE A 389 17.79 1.08 -6.73
N ALA A 390 18.05 -0.12 -7.27
CA ALA A 390 17.27 -1.34 -6.94
C ALA A 390 17.43 -1.78 -5.47
N HIS A 391 18.49 -1.32 -4.79
CA HIS A 391 18.82 -1.70 -3.41
C HIS A 391 18.39 -0.65 -2.37
N LEU A 392 17.74 0.44 -2.76
CA LEU A 392 17.24 1.46 -1.83
C LEU A 392 15.82 1.17 -1.34
N VAL A 393 15.07 0.36 -2.09
CA VAL A 393 13.73 -0.07 -1.69
C VAL A 393 13.89 -1.26 -0.75
N ASP A 394 13.82 -1.01 0.55
CA ASP A 394 13.70 -2.04 1.57
C ASP A 394 12.24 -2.12 2.00
N SER A 395 11.41 -2.78 1.18
CA SER A 395 9.96 -2.82 1.41
C SER A 395 9.60 -3.41 2.78
N TYR A 396 10.52 -4.14 3.39
CA TYR A 396 10.34 -4.88 4.64
C TYR A 396 11.19 -4.35 5.81
N GLY A 397 12.07 -3.37 5.58
CA GLY A 397 12.97 -2.80 6.59
C GLY A 397 14.05 -3.77 7.09
N ASP A 398 14.29 -4.87 6.39
CA ASP A 398 15.22 -5.93 6.79
C ASP A 398 16.19 -6.36 5.68
N GLN A 399 16.26 -5.59 4.60
CA GLN A 399 17.18 -5.78 3.47
C GLN A 399 17.06 -7.13 2.77
N ARG A 400 15.96 -7.89 2.97
CA ARG A 400 15.79 -9.22 2.35
C ARG A 400 15.72 -9.19 0.83
N GLU A 401 15.35 -8.05 0.28
CA GLU A 401 15.29 -7.79 -1.16
C GLU A 401 16.67 -7.41 -1.73
N HIS A 402 17.65 -7.12 -0.87
CA HIS A 402 19.00 -6.70 -1.22
C HIS A 402 19.94 -7.91 -1.16
N LYS A 403 19.87 -8.77 -2.18
CA LYS A 403 20.72 -9.95 -2.30
C LYS A 403 22.02 -9.69 -3.06
#